data_AF-A0A3M1U8W4-F1
#
_entry.id   AF-A0A3M1U8W4-F1
#
_cell.length_a   1.000
_cell.length_b   1.000
_cell.length_c   1.000
_cell.angle_alpha   90.00
_cell.angle_beta   90.00
_cell.angle_gamma   90.00
#
_symmetry.space_group_name_H-M   'P 1'
#
loop_
_entity.id
_entity.type
_entity.pdbx_description
1 polymer ?
#
loop_
_entity_poly.entity_id
_entity_poly.type
_entity_poly.pdbx_seq_one_letter_code
_entity_poly.pdbx_strand_id
1 'polypeptide(L)'
;SLGVMIALTPVVAALSFGAFLACLLLSRYVSLSSLVGAMTAAVSVQWLSDSVSIRVVYVLVALLLVVRHRANLRRLARGEEPRFQFSKKKGKGEESR
;
A
#
# COMPACT_ATOMS: atom_id res chain seq x y z
N SER A 1 -3.84 8.28 -1.78
CA SER A 1 -2.93 8.61 -0.66
C SER A 1 -1.48 8.81 -1.11
N LEU A 2 -0.95 8.01 -2.05
CA LEU A 2 0.45 8.10 -2.50
C LEU A 2 0.84 9.47 -3.11
N GLY A 3 -0.03 10.12 -3.88
CA GLY A 3 0.29 11.41 -4.50
C GLY A 3 0.61 12.54 -3.51
N VAL A 4 -0.05 12.55 -2.34
CA VAL A 4 0.23 13.52 -1.27
C VAL A 4 1.56 13.22 -0.59
N MET A 5 1.88 11.94 -0.36
CA MET A 5 3.17 11.54 0.22
C MET A 5 4.35 11.87 -0.69
N ILE A 6 4.20 11.70 -2.01
CA ILE A 6 5.24 12.05 -2.99
C ILE A 6 5.49 13.57 -2.99
N ALA A 7 4.42 14.38 -2.90
CA ALA A 7 4.52 15.83 -2.90
C ALA A 7 5.19 16.38 -1.62
N LEU A 8 4.95 15.80 -0.45
CA LEU A 8 5.53 16.26 0.81
C LEU A 8 6.90 15.63 1.14
N THR A 9 7.07 14.34 0.84
CA THR A 9 8.18 13.52 1.35
C THR A 9 8.52 12.42 0.34
N PRO A 10 9.21 12.76 -0.77
CA PRO A 10 9.47 11.81 -1.86
C PRO A 10 10.27 10.58 -1.42
N VAL A 11 11.19 10.74 -0.45
CA VAL A 11 12.00 9.62 0.06
C VAL A 11 11.15 8.63 0.87
N VAL A 12 10.26 9.12 1.74
CA VAL A 12 9.34 8.27 2.51
C VAL A 12 8.36 7.55 1.57
N ALA A 13 7.87 8.25 0.54
CA ALA A 13 7.02 7.65 -0.48
C ALA A 13 7.72 6.53 -1.25
N ALA A 14 8.99 6.73 -1.63
CA ALA A 14 9.78 5.71 -2.32
C ALA A 14 9.99 4.45 -1.45
N LEU A 15 10.32 4.61 -0.16
CA LEU A 15 10.47 3.50 0.77
C LEU A 15 9.16 2.73 0.97
N SER A 16 8.06 3.44 1.21
CA SER A 16 6.74 2.83 1.34
C SER A 16 6.28 2.12 0.09
N PHE A 17 6.55 2.69 -1.09
CA PHE A 17 6.20 2.06 -2.37
C PHE A 17 7.06 0.82 -2.62
N GLY A 18 8.35 0.86 -2.30
CA GLY A 18 9.24 -0.30 -2.39
C GLY A 18 8.77 -1.44 -1.48
N ALA A 19 8.46 -1.15 -0.21
CA ALA A 19 7.95 -2.14 0.73
C ALA A 19 6.57 -2.70 0.31
N PHE A 20 5.69 -1.83 -0.20
CA PHE A 20 4.42 -2.24 -0.78
C PHE A 20 4.63 -3.22 -1.93
N LEU A 21 5.51 -2.89 -2.88
CA LEU A 21 5.72 -3.70 -4.08
C LEU A 21 6.36 -5.05 -3.72
N ALA A 22 7.36 -5.05 -2.83
CA ALA A 22 7.98 -6.28 -2.33
C ALA A 22 6.94 -7.19 -1.66
N CYS A 23 6.11 -6.63 -0.76
CA CYS A 23 5.08 -7.40 -0.07
C CYS A 23 3.97 -7.86 -1.02
N LEU A 24 3.61 -7.05 -2.02
CA LEU A 24 2.60 -7.41 -3.04
C LEU A 24 3.08 -8.57 -3.90
N LEU A 25 4.35 -8.57 -4.32
CA LEU A 25 4.93 -9.63 -5.14
C LEU A 25 5.02 -10.97 -4.38
N LEU A 26 5.34 -10.91 -3.08
CA LEU A 26 5.43 -12.08 -2.21
C LEU A 26 4.05 -12.64 -1.82
N SER A 27 3.15 -11.77 -1.35
CA SER A 27 1.86 -12.18 -0.78
C SER A 27 0.74 -12.29 -1.80
N ARG A 28 0.81 -11.51 -2.90
CA ARG A 28 -0.28 -11.28 -3.86
C ARG A 28 -1.55 -10.70 -3.20
N TYR A 29 -1.44 -10.09 -2.02
CA TYR A 29 -2.56 -9.43 -1.34
C TYR A 29 -2.33 -7.91 -1.27
N VAL A 30 -3.18 -7.15 -1.97
CA VAL A 30 -3.07 -5.68 -2.06
C VAL A 30 -3.32 -5.00 -0.71
N SER A 31 -4.23 -5.53 0.12
CA SER A 31 -4.46 -4.94 1.45
C SER A 31 -3.32 -5.21 2.41
N LEU A 32 -2.70 -6.40 2.35
CA LEU A 32 -1.54 -6.71 3.18
C LEU A 32 -0.36 -5.80 2.81
N SER A 33 -0.08 -5.67 1.50
CA SER A 33 0.98 -4.79 1.04
C SER A 33 0.70 -3.32 1.37
N SER A 34 -0.56 -2.87 1.34
CA SER A 34 -0.94 -1.50 1.75
C SER A 34 -0.65 -1.25 3.23
N LEU A 35 -0.95 -2.23 4.09
CA LEU A 35 -0.66 -2.11 5.53
C LEU A 35 0.86 -2.05 5.79
N VAL A 36 1.63 -2.90 5.11
CA VAL A 36 3.10 -2.91 5.20
C VAL A 36 3.69 -1.59 4.69
N GLY A 37 3.20 -1.07 3.56
CA GLY A 37 3.62 0.23 3.03
C GLY A 37 3.31 1.38 3.99
N ALA A 38 2.13 1.36 4.63
CA ALA A 38 1.72 2.37 5.61
C ALA A 38 2.58 2.32 6.89
N MET A 39 2.85 1.12 7.42
CA MET A 39 3.74 0.92 8.56
C MET A 39 5.17 1.40 8.24
N THR A 40 5.67 1.06 7.06
CA THR A 40 6.98 1.51 6.59
C THR A 40 7.04 3.04 6.51
N ALA A 41 5.98 3.69 6.02
CA ALA A 41 5.88 5.14 5.97
C ALA A 41 5.94 5.76 7.37
N ALA A 42 5.10 5.23 8.27
CA ALA A 42 4.99 5.72 9.64
C ALA A 42 6.27 5.54 10.45
N VAL A 43 7.05 4.48 10.19
CA VAL A 43 8.36 4.29 10.83
C VAL A 43 9.41 5.20 10.18
N SER A 44 9.47 5.23 8.85
CA SER A 44 10.50 5.99 8.12
C SER A 44 10.42 7.49 8.41
N VAL A 45 9.22 8.05 8.53
CA VAL A 45 9.03 9.49 8.78
C VAL A 45 9.60 9.94 10.14
N GLN A 46 9.73 9.03 11.12
CA GLN A 46 10.27 9.36 12.44
C GLN A 46 11.76 9.70 12.39
N TRP A 47 12.47 9.13 11.42
CA TRP A 47 13.91 9.30 11.21
C TRP A 47 14.21 10.31 10.10
N LEU A 48 13.29 10.51 9.16
CA LEU A 48 13.51 11.32 7.96
C LEU A 48 12.91 12.72 8.00
N SER A 49 12.08 13.03 9.01
CA SER A 49 11.44 14.33 9.13
C SER A 49 11.70 14.98 10.48
N ASP A 50 12.31 16.16 10.44
CA ASP A 50 12.52 16.99 11.65
C ASP A 50 11.22 17.69 12.09
N SER A 51 10.25 17.85 11.18
CA SER A 51 9.00 18.53 11.48
C SER A 51 8.05 17.64 12.29
N VAL A 52 7.73 18.08 13.52
CA VAL A 52 6.74 17.42 14.38
C VAL A 52 5.36 17.35 13.70
N SER A 53 4.98 18.40 12.96
CA SER A 53 3.71 18.44 12.23
C SER A 53 3.59 17.33 11.19
N ILE A 54 4.66 17.07 10.42
CA ILE A 54 4.68 16.00 9.41
C ILE A 54 4.57 14.62 10.07
N ARG A 55 5.28 14.41 11.19
CA ARG A 55 5.19 13.17 11.97
C ARG A 55 3.77 12.91 12.47
N VAL A 56 3.09 13.92 13.03
CA VAL A 56 1.70 13.81 13.50
C VAL A 56 0.75 13.47 12.35
N VAL A 57 0.87 14.13 11.20
CA VAL A 57 0.04 13.84 10.02
C VAL A 57 0.21 12.38 9.57
N TYR A 58 1.45 11.88 9.52
CA TYR A 58 1.71 10.49 9.15
C TYR A 58 1.14 9.48 10.14
N VAL A 59 1.22 9.76 11.45
CA VAL A 59 0.59 8.92 12.49
C VAL A 59 -0.93 8.89 12.32
N LEU A 60 -1.56 10.05 12.11
CA LEU A 60 -3.01 10.13 11.89
C LEU A 60 -3.44 9.38 10.62
N VAL A 61 -2.67 9.50 9.53
CA VAL A 61 -2.90 8.78 8.28
C VAL A 61 -2.75 7.27 8.48
N ALA A 62 -1.74 6.83 9.22
CA ALA A 62 -1.57 5.42 9.57
C ALA A 62 -2.75 4.89 10.39
N LEU A 63 -3.24 5.66 11.36
CA LEU A 63 -4.40 5.30 12.18
C LEU A 63 -5.69 5.21 11.35
N LEU A 64 -5.94 6.19 10.47
CA LEU A 64 -7.05 6.18 9.53
C LEU A 64 -6.98 4.99 8.56
N LEU A 65 -5.78 4.64 8.09
CA LEU A 65 -5.56 3.47 7.26
C LEU A 65 -5.91 2.19 8.01
N VAL A 66 -5.48 2.04 9.26
CA VAL A 66 -5.85 0.88 10.10
C VAL A 66 -7.36 0.79 10.24
N VAL A 67 -8.05 1.90 10.54
CA VAL A 67 -9.51 1.93 10.66
C VAL A 67 -10.19 1.56 9.34
N ARG A 68 -9.75 2.16 8.23
CA ARG A 68 -10.30 1.91 6.89
C ARG A 68 -10.08 0.48 6.43
N HIS A 69 -8.97 -0.13 6.82
CA HIS A 69 -8.65 -1.51 6.48
C HIS A 69 -9.17 -2.54 7.50
N ARG A 70 -9.88 -2.17 8.58
CA ARG A 70 -10.49 -3.17 9.49
C ARG A 70 -11.36 -4.18 8.72
N ALA A 71 -12.15 -3.70 7.75
CA ALA A 71 -12.97 -4.56 6.89
C ALA A 71 -12.11 -5.46 5.98
N ASN A 72 -11.02 -4.92 5.43
CA ASN A 72 -10.09 -5.64 4.58
C ASN A 72 -9.29 -6.70 5.36
N LEU A 73 -8.81 -6.36 6.57
CA LEU A 73 -8.14 -7.28 7.48
C LEU A 73 -9.06 -8.41 7.92
N ARG A 74 -10.35 -8.11 8.16
CA ARG A 74 -11.34 -9.14 8.48
C ARG A 74 -11.61 -10.07 7.30
N ARG A 75 -11.64 -9.55 6.07
CA ARG A 75 -11.74 -10.35 4.83
C ARG A 75 -10.47 -11.18 4.58
N LEU A 76 -9.30 -10.61 4.81
CA LEU A 76 -8.00 -11.29 4.72
C LEU A 76 -7.91 -12.46 5.70
N ALA A 77 -8.30 -12.25 6.96
CA ALA A 77 -8.35 -13.29 7.98
C ALA A 77 -9.33 -14.43 7.64
N ARG A 78 -10.38 -14.15 6.85
CA ARG A 78 -11.33 -15.14 6.34
C ARG A 78 -10.93 -15.73 4.98
N GLY A 79 -9.83 -15.29 4.38
CA GLY A 79 -9.42 -15.70 3.04
C GLY A 79 -10.33 -15.22 1.91
N GLU A 80 -11.27 -14.31 2.19
CA GLU A 80 -12.22 -13.73 1.23
C GLU A 80 -11.60 -12.63 0.36
N GLU A 81 -10.35 -12.28 0.63
CA GLU A 81 -9.70 -11.19 -0.09
C GLU A 81 -9.19 -11.67 -1.45
N PRO A 82 -9.57 -11.01 -2.56
CA PRO A 82 -9.16 -11.43 -3.88
C PRO A 82 -7.64 -11.33 -4.00
N ARG A 83 -7.00 -12.46 -4.29
CA ARG A 83 -5.58 -12.48 -4.65
C ARG A 83 -5.40 -11.65 -5.90
N PHE A 84 -4.41 -10.77 -5.89
CA PHE A 84 -4.02 -10.02 -7.07
C PHE A 84 -3.56 -10.99 -8.15
N GLN A 85 -4.38 -11.16 -9.17
CA GLN A 85 -4.05 -11.94 -10.35
C GLN A 85 -3.51 -10.98 -11.41
N PHE A 86 -2.26 -11.20 -11.84
CA PHE A 86 -1.77 -10.60 -13.07
C PHE A 86 -2.56 -11.22 -14.21
N SER A 87 -3.69 -10.60 -14.57
CA SER A 87 -4.48 -11.05 -15.70
C SER A 87 -3.59 -10.95 -16.95
N LYS A 88 -3.14 -12.10 -17.46
CA LYS A 88 -2.59 -12.20 -18.81
C LYS A 88 -3.68 -11.70 -19.73
N LYS A 89 -3.46 -10.55 -20.38
CA LYS A 89 -4.24 -10.13 -21.55
C LYS A 89 -4.22 -11.33 -22.52
N LYS A 90 -5.31 -12.09 -22.56
CA LYS A 90 -5.49 -13.14 -23.56
C LYS A 90 -5.63 -12.36 -24.87
N GLY A 91 -4.59 -12.43 -25.71
CA GLY A 91 -4.65 -11.86 -27.05
C GLY A 91 -5.93 -12.35 -27.71
N LYS A 92 -6.78 -11.41 -28.12
CA LYS A 92 -7.93 -11.71 -28.96
C LYS A 92 -7.38 -12.40 -30.21
N GLY A 93 -7.62 -13.70 -30.34
CA GLY A 93 -7.63 -14.35 -31.64
C GLY A 93 -8.89 -13.86 -32.35
N GLU A 94 -8.73 -12.85 -33.20
CA GLU A 94 -9.72 -12.53 -34.23
C GLU A 94 -9.42 -13.45 -35.41
N GLU A 95 -10.04 -14.62 -35.38
CA GLU A 95 -10.30 -15.46 -36.56
C GLU A 95 -11.80 -15.37 -36.85
N SER A 96 -12.16 -14.71 -37.94
CA SER A 96 -13.38 -14.91 -38.75
C SER A 96 -13.14 -14.11 -40.03
N ARG A 97 -12.77 -14.77 -41.13
CA ARG A 97 -13.68 -15.31 -42.15
C ARG A 97 -14.49 -14.23 -42.84
#